data_AF-W0JYQ1-F1
#
_entry.id   AF-W0JYQ1-F1
#
_cell.length_a   1.000
_cell.length_b   1.000
_cell.length_c   1.000
_cell.angle_alpha   90.00
_cell.angle_beta   90.00
_cell.angle_gamma   90.00
#
_symmetry.space_group_name_H-M   'P 1'
#
loop_
_entity.id
_entity.type
_entity.pdbx_description
1 polymer ?
#
loop_
_entity_poly.entity_id
_entity_poly.type
_entity_poly.pdbx_seq_one_letter_code
_entity_poly.pdbx_strand_id
1 'polypeptide(L)' 'MEKHPEINWSEVTRQAIQEKIEALEMMDELTSESELTERDVQEIADRINERGRKRVEEESA' A
#
# COMPACT_ATOMS: atom_id res chain seq x y z
N MET A 1 16.43 -18.58 -14.84
CA MET A 1 16.37 -18.61 -16.31
C MET A 1 17.09 -19.83 -16.88
N GLU A 2 18.40 -19.99 -16.64
CA GLU A 2 19.21 -21.05 -17.27
C GLU A 2 18.79 -22.49 -16.98
N LYS A 3 18.18 -22.77 -15.82
CA LYS A 3 17.66 -24.11 -15.49
C LYS A 3 16.37 -24.49 -16.22
N HIS A 4 15.70 -23.52 -16.85
CA HIS A 4 14.45 -23.71 -17.58
C HIS A 4 14.51 -22.90 -18.89
N PRO A 5 15.39 -23.28 -19.84
CA PRO A 5 15.55 -22.56 -21.11
C PRO A 5 14.31 -22.64 -22.01
N GLU A 6 13.41 -23.59 -21.77
CA GLU A 6 12.13 -23.73 -22.47
C GLU A 6 11.15 -22.58 -22.21
N ILE A 7 11.36 -21.83 -21.12
CA ILE A 7 10.53 -20.68 -20.76
C ILE A 7 11.10 -19.43 -21.45
N ASN A 8 10.24 -18.66 -22.10
CA ASN A 8 10.60 -17.35 -22.63
C ASN A 8 10.71 -16.32 -21.50
N TRP A 9 11.85 -16.31 -20.82
CA TRP A 9 12.10 -15.45 -19.67
C TRP A 9 12.07 -13.96 -19.98
N SER A 10 12.35 -13.56 -21.22
CA SER A 10 12.21 -12.17 -21.67
C SER A 10 10.76 -11.70 -21.61
N GLU A 11 9.81 -12.57 -21.98
CA GLU A 11 8.39 -12.26 -21.92
C GLU A 11 7.86 -12.27 -20.48
N VAL A 12 8.25 -13.26 -19.68
CA VAL A 12 7.91 -13.29 -18.24
C VAL A 12 8.39 -12.02 -17.53
N THR A 13 9.60 -11.58 -17.85
CA THR A 13 10.17 -10.35 -17.28
C THR A 13 9.41 -9.12 -17.75
N ARG A 14 9.03 -9.05 -19.03
CA ARG A 14 8.22 -7.95 -19.57
C ARG A 14 6.88 -7.83 -18.85
N GLN A 15 6.19 -8.95 -18.66
CA GLN A 15 4.90 -8.98 -17.96
C GLN A 15 5.04 -8.53 -16.50
N ALA A 16 6.02 -9.05 -15.77
CA ALA A 16 6.26 -8.65 -14.38
C ALA A 16 6.57 -7.14 -14.23
N ILE A 17 7.31 -6.57 -15.18
CA ILE A 17 7.58 -5.12 -15.20
C ILE A 17 6.29 -4.35 -15.50
N GLN A 18 5.50 -4.78 -16.49
CA GLN A 18 4.25 -4.12 -16.84
C GLN A 18 3.26 -4.11 -15.68
N GLU A 19 3.05 -5.24 -15.02
CA GLU A 19 2.19 -5.34 -13.83
C GLU A 19 2.64 -4.38 -12.72
N LYS A 20 3.96 -4.23 -12.55
CA LYS A 20 4.50 -3.31 -11.54
C LYS A 20 4.26 -1.85 -11.90
N ILE A 21 4.36 -1.50 -13.18
CA ILE A 21 4.07 -0.14 -13.67
C ILE A 21 2.60 0.17 -13.47
N GLU A 22 1.68 -0.70 -13.90
CA GLU A 22 0.23 -0.52 -13.74
C GLU A 22 -0.14 -0.35 -12.25
N ALA A 23 0.50 -1.11 -11.36
CA ALA A 23 0.29 -0.95 -9.92
C ALA A 23 0.79 0.40 -9.39
N LEU A 24 1.90 0.93 -9.91
CA LEU A 24 2.42 2.24 -9.52
C LEU A 24 1.55 3.38 -10.06
N GLU A 25 1.09 3.28 -11.30
CA GLU A 25 0.19 4.27 -11.90
C GLU A 25 -1.15 4.35 -11.15
N MET A 26 -1.72 3.21 -10.77
CA MET A 26 -2.92 3.16 -9.94
C MET A 26 -2.67 3.74 -8.54
N MET A 27 -1.51 3.49 -7.92
CA MET A 27 -1.16 4.12 -6.64
C MET A 27 -1.05 5.64 -6.78
N ASP A 28 -0.44 6.12 -7.86
CA ASP A 28 -0.30 7.55 -8.15
C ASP A 28 -1.68 8.18 -8.38
N GLU A 29 -2.56 7.56 -9.18
CA GLU A 29 -3.94 8.01 -9.40
C GLU A 29 -4.71 8.10 -8.08
N LEU A 30 -4.68 7.04 -7.26
CA LEU A 30 -5.39 6.99 -5.97
C LEU A 30 -4.86 8.01 -4.95
N THR A 31 -3.58 8.39 -5.06
CA THR A 31 -2.95 9.34 -4.14
C THR A 31 -2.85 10.75 -4.71
N SER A 32 -3.20 10.95 -5.99
CA SER A 32 -3.04 12.22 -6.72
C SER A 32 -3.82 13.39 -6.13
N GLU A 33 -4.97 13.11 -5.49
CA GLU A 33 -5.79 14.11 -4.79
C GLU A 33 -5.50 14.18 -3.27
N SER A 34 -4.63 13.30 -2.77
CA SER A 34 -4.26 13.23 -1.36
C SER A 34 -2.89 13.88 -1.15
N GLU A 35 -2.89 15.14 -0.74
CA GLU A 35 -1.73 15.74 -0.09
C GLU A 35 -1.64 15.19 1.34
N LEU A 36 -1.22 13.93 1.52
CA LEU A 36 -1.06 13.36 2.85
C LEU A 36 0.04 14.14 3.60
N THR A 37 -0.35 15.10 4.42
CA THR A 37 0.60 15.93 5.18
C THR A 37 0.98 15.25 6.49
N GLU A 38 2.11 15.66 7.09
CA GLU A 38 2.49 15.21 8.44
C GLU A 38 1.39 15.50 9.48
N ARG A 39 0.61 16.58 9.29
CA ARG A 39 -0.54 16.89 10.12
C ARG A 39 -1.66 15.86 9.97
N ASP A 40 -1.95 15.42 8.75
CA ASP A 40 -3.00 14.42 8.50
C ASP A 40 -2.61 13.07 9.10
N VAL A 41 -1.33 12.70 9.00
CA VAL A 41 -0.79 11.49 9.65
C VAL A 41 -0.96 11.57 11.18
N GLN A 42 -0.63 12.71 11.78
CA GLN A 42 -0.77 12.91 13.22
C GLN A 42 -2.24 12.86 13.66
N GLU A 43 -3.15 13.51 12.92
CA GLU A 43 -4.59 13.48 13.21
C GLU A 43 -5.15 12.05 13.14
N ILE A 44 -4.73 11.27 12.15
CA ILE A 44 -5.14 9.86 12.03
C ILE A 44 -4.61 9.05 13.22
N ALA A 45 -3.34 9.23 13.60
CA ALA A 45 -2.74 8.54 14.73
C ALA A 45 -3.47 8.86 16.05
N ASP A 46 -3.79 10.14 16.30
CA ASP A 46 -4.51 10.58 17.48
C ASP A 46 -5.92 9.98 17.54
N ARG A 47 -6.64 9.95 16.41
CA ARG A 47 -7.97 9.32 16.30
C ARG A 47 -7.92 7.81 16.54
N ILE A 48 -6.89 7.11 16.08
CA ILE A 48 -6.71 5.68 16.32
C ILE A 48 -6.46 5.43 17.81
N ASN A 49 -5.56 6.20 18.44
CA ASN A 49 -5.25 6.09 19.86
C ASN A 49 -6.48 6.36 20.74
N GLU A 50 -7.27 7.38 20.41
CA GLU A 50 -8.48 7.70 21.16
C GLU A 50 -9.52 6.58 21.05
N ARG A 51 -9.76 6.05 19.84
CA ARG A 51 -10.68 4.92 19.64
C ARG A 51 -10.18 3.65 20.31
N GLY A 52 -8.88 3.38 20.28
CA GLY A 52 -8.25 2.26 20.97
C GLY A 52 -8.45 2.36 22.48
N ARG A 53 -8.19 3.53 23.06
CA ARG A 53 -8.40 3.80 24.49
C ARG A 53 -9.86 3.60 24.89
N LYS A 54 -10.82 4.16 24.14
CA LYS A 54 -12.25 4.00 24.39
C LYS A 54 -12.69 2.53 24.47
N ARG A 55 -12.21 1.69 23.55
CA ARG A 55 -12.52 0.25 23.58
C ARG A 55 -11.95 -0.45 24.81
N VAL A 56 -10.72 -0.13 25.19
CA VAL A 56 -10.09 -0.72 26.39
C VAL A 56 -10.83 -0.29 27.67
N GLU A 57 -11.26 0.97 27.74
CA GLU A 57 -12.05 1.48 28.86
C GLU A 57 -13.45 0.85 28.93
N GLU A 58 -14.11 0.66 27.78
CA GLU A 58 -15.41 -0.03 27.67
C GLU A 58 -15.31 -1.53 28.03
N GLU A 59 -14.23 -2.21 27.68
CA GLU A 59 -14.00 -3.63 28.03
C GLU A 59 -13.58 -3.83 29.50
N SER A 60 -13.16 -2.78 30.18
CA SER A 60 -12.70 -2.82 31.58
C SER A 60 -13.76 -2.38 32.61
N ALA A 61 -14.97 -2.01 32.16
CA ALA A 61 -16.10 -1.54 32.96
C ALA A 61 -17.20 -2.60 33.11
#